data_AF-A0A817D7Q2-F1
#
_entry.id   AF-A0A817D7Q2-F1
#
_cell.length_a   1.000
_cell.length_b   1.000
_cell.length_c   1.000
_cell.angle_alpha   90.00
_cell.angle_beta   90.00
_cell.angle_gamma   90.00
#
_symmetry.space_group_name_H-M   'P 1'
#
loop_
_entity.id
_entity.type
_entity.pdbx_description
1 polymer ?
#
loop_
_entity_poly.entity_id
_entity_poly.type
_entity_poly.pdbx_seq_one_letter_code
_entity_poly.pdbx_strand_id
1 'polypeptide(L)'
;MISYSHRDRQLCYQIHERLVQDEFSVWIDRDNMHGATMTAMAEAIENSEFVLICMSDTYKQSVYCQSEAHYAFERRCHLIPLIMKPTYKPD
;
A
#
# COMPACT_ATOMS: atom_id res chain seq x y z
N MET A 1 -6.28 2.54 -1.87
CA MET A 1 -5.18 1.60 -2.23
C MET A 1 -4.46 1.10 -0.98
N ILE A 2 -3.95 -0.14 -0.99
CA ILE A 2 -3.00 -0.67 0.01
C ILE A 2 -1.61 -0.74 -0.62
N SER A 3 -0.68 0.07 -0.10
CA SER A 3 0.75 0.03 -0.45
C SER A 3 1.49 -0.76 0.62
N TYR A 4 2.18 -1.83 0.23
CA TYR A 4 2.81 -2.76 1.16
C TYR A 4 4.06 -3.44 0.58
N SER A 5 4.88 -4.02 1.44
CA SER A 5 6.01 -4.85 1.02
C SER A 5 5.55 -6.29 0.80
N HIS A 6 6.01 -6.98 -0.26
CA HIS A 6 5.67 -8.40 -0.51
C HIS A 6 5.89 -9.32 0.71
N ARG A 7 6.81 -8.96 1.62
CA ARG A 7 7.07 -9.71 2.86
C ARG A 7 5.93 -9.63 3.89
N ASP A 8 5.07 -8.63 3.80
CA ASP A 8 3.93 -8.41 4.69
C ASP A 8 2.59 -8.76 4.01
N ARG A 9 2.63 -9.43 2.84
CA ARG A 9 1.45 -9.76 2.01
C ARG A 9 0.31 -10.43 2.78
N GLN A 10 0.63 -11.32 3.71
CA GLN A 10 -0.36 -12.12 4.41
C GLN A 10 -1.30 -11.22 5.23
N LEU A 11 -0.74 -10.28 5.99
CA LEU A 11 -1.54 -9.35 6.79
C LEU A 11 -2.26 -8.33 5.89
N CYS A 12 -1.61 -7.88 4.82
CA CYS A 12 -2.22 -6.94 3.87
C CYS A 12 -3.43 -7.54 3.13
N TYR A 13 -3.37 -8.83 2.79
CA TYR A 13 -4.49 -9.54 2.18
C TYR A 13 -5.65 -9.72 3.17
N GLN A 14 -5.37 -9.99 4.45
CA GLN A 14 -6.40 -10.04 5.48
C GLN A 14 -7.11 -8.69 5.66
N ILE A 15 -6.34 -7.59 5.67
CA ILE A 15 -6.89 -6.22 5.71
C ILE A 15 -7.74 -5.96 4.47
N HIS A 16 -7.23 -6.30 3.28
CA HIS A 16 -7.96 -6.15 2.03
C HIS A 16 -9.29 -6.90 2.04
N GLU A 17 -9.28 -8.18 2.39
CA GLU A 17 -10.49 -9.01 2.44
C GLU A 17 -11.50 -8.45 3.42
N ARG A 18 -11.04 -7.99 4.59
CA ARG A 18 -11.92 -7.39 5.59
C ARG A 18 -12.56 -6.10 5.09
N LEU A 19 -11.79 -5.22 4.44
CA LEU A 19 -12.32 -3.97 3.89
C LEU A 19 -13.32 -4.23 2.75
N VAL A 20 -13.04 -5.20 1.88
CA VAL A 20 -13.98 -5.59 0.82
C VAL A 20 -15.27 -6.18 1.40
N GLN A 21 -15.18 -6.97 2.48
CA GLN A 21 -16.37 -7.46 3.20
C GLN A 21 -17.20 -6.32 3.80
N ASP A 22 -16.54 -5.24 4.21
CA ASP A 22 -17.17 -4.02 4.71
C ASP A 22 -17.58 -3.06 3.56
N GLU A 23 -17.70 -3.59 2.32
CA GLU A 23 -18.16 -2.91 1.10
C GLU A 23 -17.26 -1.77 0.58
N PHE A 24 -16.00 -1.73 1.01
CA PHE A 24 -15.02 -0.78 0.46
C PHE A 24 -14.42 -1.28 -0.87
N SER A 25 -14.29 -0.36 -1.83
CA SER A 25 -13.50 -0.61 -3.05
C SER A 25 -12.02 -0.42 -2.73
N VAL A 26 -11.28 -1.54 -2.66
CA VAL A 26 -9.86 -1.52 -2.28
C VAL A 26 -9.00 -2.14 -3.37
N TRP A 27 -8.10 -1.32 -3.90
CA TRP A 27 -7.03 -1.77 -4.78
C TRP A 27 -5.82 -2.27 -3.95
N ILE A 28 -5.31 -3.45 -4.31
CA ILE A 28 -4.08 -4.04 -3.76
C ILE A 28 -3.36 -4.81 -4.88
N ASP A 29 -2.04 -4.68 -4.97
CA ASP A 29 -1.25 -5.49 -5.89
C ASP A 29 -1.15 -6.93 -5.38
N ARG A 30 -1.70 -7.91 -6.10
CA ARG A 30 -1.69 -9.34 -5.72
C ARG A 30 -0.74 -10.13 -6.61
N ASP A 31 0.57 -10.12 -6.33
CA ASP A 31 1.66 -10.97 -6.86
C ASP A 31 1.63 -11.34 -8.39
N ASN A 32 0.80 -10.71 -9.21
CA ASN A 32 0.62 -11.02 -10.63
C ASN A 32 1.29 -9.94 -11.51
N MET A 33 2.40 -9.38 -11.04
CA MET A 33 3.15 -8.35 -11.75
C MET A 33 4.29 -8.97 -12.58
N HIS A 34 3.94 -9.67 -13.65
CA HIS A 34 4.79 -9.67 -14.84
C HIS A 34 4.54 -8.41 -15.71
N GLY A 35 3.69 -7.46 -15.28
CA GLY A 35 3.35 -6.31 -16.11
C GLY A 35 2.51 -5.19 -15.51
N ALA A 36 2.26 -5.12 -14.19
CA ALA A 36 1.70 -3.90 -13.60
C ALA A 36 2.83 -2.88 -13.42
N THR A 37 3.05 -2.14 -14.49
CA THR A 37 4.03 -1.05 -14.61
C THR A 37 3.72 0.04 -13.57
N MET A 38 4.70 0.90 -13.25
CA MET A 38 4.49 2.11 -12.42
C MET A 38 3.23 2.91 -12.78
N THR A 39 2.78 2.84 -14.03
CA THR A 39 1.52 3.40 -14.53
C THR A 39 0.28 2.87 -13.78
N ALA A 40 0.16 1.56 -13.54
CA ALA A 40 -0.99 0.98 -12.85
C ALA A 40 -1.04 1.41 -11.37
N MET A 41 0.13 1.55 -10.74
CA MET A 41 0.24 2.09 -9.38
C MET A 41 -0.14 3.57 -9.35
N ALA A 42 0.31 4.35 -10.33
CA ALA A 42 -0.08 5.75 -10.46
C ALA A 42 -1.60 5.88 -10.63
N GLU A 43 -2.21 5.13 -11.56
CA GLU A 43 -3.66 5.10 -11.75
C GLU A 43 -4.40 4.69 -10.46
N ALA A 44 -3.89 3.71 -9.72
CA ALA A 44 -4.48 3.29 -8.45
C ALA A 44 -4.44 4.40 -7.38
N ILE A 45 -3.35 5.17 -7.32
CA ILE A 45 -3.21 6.32 -6.42
C ILE A 45 -4.15 7.45 -6.87
N GLU A 46 -4.21 7.76 -8.15
CA GLU A 46 -5.06 8.82 -8.69
C GLU A 46 -6.56 8.58 -8.45
N ASN A 47 -6.99 7.32 -8.49
CA ASN A 47 -8.37 6.93 -8.23
C ASN A 47 -8.65 6.61 -6.75
N SER A 48 -7.66 6.73 -5.87
CA SER A 48 -7.81 6.44 -4.43
C SER A 48 -8.01 7.72 -3.61
N GLU A 49 -9.08 7.76 -2.84
CA GLU A 49 -9.27 8.79 -1.81
C GLU A 49 -8.34 8.58 -0.60
N PHE A 50 -8.14 7.30 -0.23
CA PHE A 50 -7.29 6.87 0.87
C PHE A 50 -6.20 5.90 0.39
N VAL A 51 -4.99 6.09 0.90
CA VAL A 51 -3.86 5.20 0.69
C VAL A 51 -3.37 4.68 2.03
N LEU A 52 -3.54 3.37 2.25
CA LEU A 52 -3.02 2.67 3.40
C LEU A 52 -1.52 2.39 3.18
N ILE A 53 -0.68 2.94 4.05
CA ILE A 53 0.77 2.76 4.02
C ILE A 53 1.14 1.70 5.05
N CYS A 54 1.37 0.46 4.61
CA CYS A 54 1.69 -0.68 5.48
C CYS A 54 3.19 -0.66 5.85
N MET A 55 3.51 0.07 6.91
CA MET A 55 4.87 0.32 7.35
C MET A 55 5.51 -0.89 8.04
N SER A 56 6.70 -1.25 7.55
CA SER A 56 7.58 -2.28 8.10
C SER A 56 9.03 -1.95 7.73
N ASP A 57 10.00 -2.65 8.32
CA ASP A 57 11.42 -2.50 7.96
C ASP A 57 11.66 -2.73 6.46
N THR A 58 10.94 -3.70 5.91
CA THR A 58 11.08 -4.11 4.50
C THR A 58 10.33 -3.19 3.56
N TYR A 59 9.26 -2.53 4.03
CA TYR A 59 8.62 -1.44 3.33
C TYR A 59 9.56 -0.23 3.23
N LYS A 60 10.17 0.17 4.35
CA LYS A 60 11.13 1.29 4.42
C LYS A 60 12.32 1.10 3.48
N GLN A 61 12.81 -0.13 3.31
CA GLN A 61 13.95 -0.43 2.45
C GLN A 61 13.61 -0.56 0.95
N SER A 62 12.33 -0.59 0.57
CA SER A 62 11.90 -0.78 -0.81
C SER A 62 11.78 0.56 -1.55
N VAL A 63 12.59 0.73 -2.62
CA VAL A 63 12.55 1.92 -3.49
C VAL A 63 11.18 2.11 -4.13
N TYR A 64 10.51 1.02 -4.48
CA TYR A 64 9.16 1.06 -5.04
C TYR A 64 8.14 1.58 -4.03
N CYS A 65 8.19 1.09 -2.80
CA CYS A 65 7.30 1.54 -1.72
C CYS A 65 7.53 3.00 -1.36
N GLN A 66 8.80 3.45 -1.33
CA GLN A 66 9.13 4.87 -1.13
C GLN A 66 8.56 5.74 -2.26
N SER A 67 8.67 5.30 -3.51
CA SER A 67 8.13 6.00 -4.67
C SER A 67 6.61 6.11 -4.61
N GLU A 68 5.90 5.04 -4.23
CA GLU A 68 4.44 5.06 -4.04
C GLU A 68 4.00 6.05 -2.96
N ALA A 69 4.63 5.99 -1.79
CA ALA A 69 4.31 6.86 -0.67
C ALA A 69 4.57 8.34 -1.03
N HIS A 70 5.67 8.61 -1.73
CA HIS A 70 6.00 9.95 -2.21
C HIS A 70 4.98 10.46 -3.23
N TYR A 71 4.63 9.64 -4.23
CA TYR A 71 3.66 10.01 -5.25
C TYR A 71 2.27 10.25 -4.64
N ALA A 72 1.82 9.39 -3.73
CA ALA A 72 0.56 9.58 -3.01
C ALA A 72 0.56 10.86 -2.15
N PHE A 73 1.70 11.21 -1.55
CA PHE A 73 1.89 12.48 -0.84
C PHE A 73 1.80 13.69 -1.77
N GLU A 74 2.49 13.67 -2.91
CA GLU A 74 2.44 14.75 -3.91
C GLU A 74 1.02 14.97 -4.45
N ARG A 75 0.24 13.89 -4.62
CA ARG A 75 -1.16 13.94 -5.06
C ARG A 75 -2.15 14.33 -3.97
N ARG A 76 -1.68 14.58 -2.74
CA ARG A 76 -2.51 14.93 -1.56
C ARG A 76 -3.58 13.89 -1.25
N CYS A 77 -3.31 12.61 -1.51
CA CYS A 77 -4.17 11.53 -1.05
C CYS A 77 -4.18 11.48 0.48
N HIS A 78 -5.29 11.00 1.07
CA HIS A 78 -5.32 10.79 2.52
C HIS A 78 -4.49 9.56 2.88
N LEU A 79 -3.28 9.79 3.41
CA LEU A 79 -2.37 8.73 3.82
C LEU A 79 -2.73 8.23 5.22
N ILE A 80 -2.96 6.92 5.34
CA ILE A 80 -3.24 6.25 6.61
C ILE A 80 -2.09 5.27 6.90
N PRO A 81 -1.15 5.63 7.80
CA PRO A 81 -0.05 4.77 8.16
C PRO A 81 -0.52 3.61 9.06
N LEU A 82 -0.12 2.38 8.71
CA LEU A 82 -0.39 1.16 9.48
C LEU A 82 0.93 0.54 9.90
N ILE A 83 1.12 0.32 11.20
CA ILE A 83 2.30 -0.39 11.72
C ILE A 83 2.04 -1.89 11.60
N MET A 84 2.82 -2.57 10.75
CA MET A 84 2.59 -4.00 10.46
C MET A 84 3.23 -4.94 11.49
N LYS A 85 4.18 -4.43 12.29
CA LYS A 85 4.89 -5.21 13.32
C LYS A 85 4.97 -4.40 14.61
N PRO A 86 4.65 -4.97 15.77
CA PRO A 86 4.75 -4.26 17.06
C PRO A 86 6.15 -3.71 17.36
N THR A 87 7.19 -4.35 16.82
CA THR A 87 8.59 -3.97 17.01
C THR A 87 9.05 -2.85 16.08
N TYR A 88 8.28 -2.53 15.05
CA TYR A 88 8.63 -1.49 14.09
C TYR A 88 8.37 -0.11 14.69
N LYS A 89 9.38 0.77 14.60
CA LYS A 89 9.28 2.17 14.99
C LYS A 89 9.56 3.04 13.76
N PRO A 90 8.57 3.84 13.30
CA PRO A 90 8.84 4.87 12.30
C PRO A 90 9.73 5.95 12.92
N ASP A 91 10.63 6.50 12.10
CA ASP A 91 11.52 7.62 12.44
C ASP A 91 10.96 8.98 12.00
#